data_AF-Q9I978-F1
#
_entry.id   AF-Q9I978-F1
#
_cell.length_a   1.000
_cell.length_b   1.000
_cell.length_c   1.000
_cell.angle_alpha   90.00
_cell.angle_beta   90.00
_cell.angle_gamma   90.00
#
_symmetry.space_group_name_H-M   'P 1'
#
loop_
_entity.id
_entity.type
_entity.pdbx_description
1 polymer ?
#
loop_
_entity_poly.entity_id
_entity_poly.type
_entity_poly.pdbx_seq_one_letter_code
_entity_poly.pdbx_strand_id
1 'polypeptide(L)'
;SVAVAKKGSGFGFQDLQGKKSCHTGVGKSAGWNIPIGTLLSKELIKWKGSDDISLEEAVSNFFLESCAPGATVSKLCNLCKGDCSKTHSEPYYNYDGAFKCLTEYKGEVAFVKHPTVPESEKENYELLCKDNSTAPIDNYA
;
A
#
# COMPACT_ATOMS: atom_id res chain seq x y z
N SER A 1 -0.26 -3.01 -11.08
CA SER A 1 -0.43 -2.69 -9.65
C SER A 1 -1.47 -1.59 -9.58
N VAL A 2 -2.37 -1.65 -8.60
CA VAL A 2 -3.35 -0.60 -8.32
C VAL A 2 -3.26 -0.19 -6.85
N ALA A 3 -3.59 1.06 -6.56
CA ALA A 3 -3.79 1.56 -5.21
C ALA A 3 -5.29 1.65 -4.94
N VAL A 4 -5.77 0.93 -3.94
CA VAL A 4 -7.20 0.85 -3.58
C VAL A 4 -7.40 1.59 -2.26
N ALA A 5 -8.43 2.44 -2.21
CA ALA A 5 -8.87 3.12 -1.00
C ALA A 5 -10.38 2.93 -0.83
N LYS A 6 -10.89 3.26 0.36
CA LYS A 6 -12.34 3.33 0.60
C LYS A 6 -12.92 4.49 -0.19
N LYS A 7 -14.10 4.26 -0.77
CA LYS A 7 -14.81 5.29 -1.53
C LYS A 7 -15.15 6.48 -0.64
N GLY A 8 -14.88 7.69 -1.13
CA GLY A 8 -15.13 8.92 -0.38
C GLY A 8 -14.08 9.21 0.68
N SER A 9 -12.90 8.60 0.56
CA SER A 9 -11.74 8.86 1.45
C SER A 9 -11.20 10.29 1.34
N GLY A 10 -11.47 10.98 0.22
CA GLY A 10 -11.16 12.40 0.05
C GLY A 10 -9.69 12.71 -0.21
N PHE A 11 -8.88 11.71 -0.57
CA PHE A 11 -7.47 11.88 -0.91
C PHE A 11 -7.10 11.11 -2.18
N GLY A 12 -6.14 11.63 -2.96
CA GLY A 12 -5.62 10.98 -4.16
C GLY A 12 -4.26 10.30 -3.94
N PHE A 13 -3.68 9.76 -5.02
CA PHE A 13 -2.38 9.07 -4.95
C PHE A 13 -1.23 9.98 -4.49
N GLN A 14 -1.29 11.27 -4.75
CA GLN A 14 -0.25 12.23 -4.36
C GLN A 14 -0.38 12.66 -2.89
N ASP A 15 -1.53 12.41 -2.27
CA ASP A 15 -1.85 12.75 -0.88
C ASP A 15 -1.53 11.60 0.10
N LEU A 16 -0.76 10.60 -0.36
CA LEU A 16 -0.41 9.39 0.39
C LEU A 16 0.58 9.61 1.54
N GLN A 17 1.23 10.78 1.59
CA GLN A 17 2.13 11.11 2.70
C GLN A 17 1.35 11.16 4.01
N GLY A 18 1.89 10.50 5.04
CA GLY A 18 1.26 10.41 6.35
C GLY A 18 -0.01 9.54 6.41
N LYS A 19 -0.32 8.78 5.35
CA LYS A 19 -1.40 7.79 5.37
C LYS A 19 -0.94 6.45 5.92
N LYS A 20 -1.89 5.63 6.34
CA LYS A 20 -1.68 4.23 6.74
C LYS A 20 -1.77 3.30 5.53
N SER A 21 -0.79 2.42 5.33
CA SER A 21 -0.71 1.61 4.09
C SER A 21 -0.64 0.10 4.33
N CYS A 22 -1.26 -0.65 3.42
CA CYS A 22 -1.25 -2.11 3.39
C CYS A 22 -0.56 -2.61 2.11
N HIS A 23 0.45 -3.47 2.27
CA HIS A 23 1.28 -3.98 1.18
C HIS A 23 1.23 -5.51 1.15
N THR A 24 1.27 -6.08 -0.05
CA THR A 24 1.32 -7.56 -0.20
C THR A 24 2.59 -8.21 0.35
N GLY A 25 3.65 -7.42 0.60
CA GLY A 25 4.94 -7.85 1.12
C GLY A 25 6.11 -7.11 0.47
N VAL A 26 7.16 -6.83 1.25
CA VAL A 26 8.36 -6.12 0.77
C VAL A 26 9.00 -6.88 -0.39
N GLY A 27 9.35 -6.18 -1.46
CA GLY A 27 9.98 -6.73 -2.67
C GLY A 27 9.01 -7.37 -3.69
N LYS A 28 7.71 -7.50 -3.38
CA LYS A 28 6.72 -8.00 -4.34
C LYS A 28 6.38 -6.93 -5.37
N SER A 29 6.18 -7.32 -6.64
CA SER A 29 5.98 -6.37 -7.73
C SER A 29 4.80 -5.43 -7.51
N ALA A 30 3.61 -5.98 -7.26
CA ALA A 30 2.39 -5.18 -7.21
C ALA A 30 2.18 -4.43 -5.90
N GLY A 31 2.60 -4.98 -4.75
CA GLY A 31 2.41 -4.32 -3.46
C GLY A 31 3.59 -3.52 -2.95
N TRP A 32 4.77 -3.60 -3.60
CA TRP A 32 5.97 -2.88 -3.17
C TRP A 32 6.71 -2.22 -4.33
N ASN A 33 7.29 -2.98 -5.26
CA ASN A 33 8.24 -2.41 -6.23
C ASN A 33 7.59 -1.36 -7.15
N ILE A 34 6.40 -1.65 -7.71
CA ILE A 34 5.69 -0.73 -8.59
C ILE A 34 5.17 0.51 -7.82
N PRO A 35 4.44 0.39 -6.69
CA PRO A 35 3.93 1.57 -6.00
C PRO A 35 5.04 2.43 -5.40
N ILE A 36 6.05 1.83 -4.74
CA ILE A 36 7.17 2.59 -4.19
C ILE A 36 8.00 3.24 -5.32
N GLY A 37 8.25 2.52 -6.42
CA GLY A 37 8.91 3.09 -7.59
C GLY A 37 8.13 4.26 -8.22
N THR A 38 6.79 4.20 -8.20
CA THR A 38 5.93 5.29 -8.68
C THR A 38 5.97 6.50 -7.74
N LEU A 39 6.00 6.28 -6.42
CA LEU A 39 6.14 7.36 -5.43
C LEU A 39 7.50 8.06 -5.55
N LEU A 40 8.57 7.30 -5.82
CA LEU A 40 9.91 7.83 -6.09
C LEU A 40 9.95 8.62 -7.41
N SER A 41 9.40 8.08 -8.50
CA SER A 41 9.43 8.77 -9.80
C SER A 41 8.60 10.04 -9.85
N LYS A 42 7.63 10.18 -8.94
CA LYS A 42 6.84 11.40 -8.73
C LYS A 42 7.45 12.34 -7.67
N GLU A 43 8.62 12.02 -7.15
CA GLU A 43 9.32 12.78 -6.11
C GLU A 43 8.51 12.97 -4.80
N LEU A 44 7.53 12.09 -4.56
CA LEU A 44 6.73 12.09 -3.33
C LEU A 44 7.51 11.48 -2.16
N ILE A 45 8.28 10.41 -2.44
CA ILE A 45 9.31 9.91 -1.54
C ILE A 45 10.65 10.49 -1.98
N LYS A 46 11.33 11.19 -1.08
CA LYS A 46 12.69 11.71 -1.30
C LYS A 46 13.68 10.68 -0.78
N TRP A 47 14.34 9.96 -1.69
CA TRP A 47 15.38 8.98 -1.36
C TRP A 47 16.56 9.16 -2.31
N LYS A 48 17.75 9.41 -1.74
CA LYS A 48 18.98 9.70 -2.50
C LYS A 48 19.81 8.44 -2.81
N GLY A 49 19.34 7.27 -2.39
CA GLY A 49 20.06 6.01 -2.49
C GLY A 49 20.41 5.43 -1.11
N SER A 50 20.93 4.20 -1.12
CA SER A 50 21.21 3.42 0.09
C SER A 50 22.39 3.94 0.92
N ASP A 51 23.18 4.88 0.39
CA ASP A 51 24.30 5.49 1.11
C ASP A 51 23.84 6.48 2.20
N ASP A 52 22.59 6.95 2.13
CA ASP A 52 21.96 7.87 3.09
C ASP A 52 21.10 7.10 4.10
N ILE A 53 19.99 6.54 3.63
CA ILE A 53 19.11 5.65 4.39
C ILE A 53 18.66 4.49 3.51
N SER A 54 18.23 3.38 4.12
CA SER A 54 17.62 2.29 3.37
C SER A 54 16.30 2.73 2.70
N LEU A 55 15.91 2.02 1.64
CA LEU A 55 14.61 2.27 0.99
C LEU A 55 13.45 2.06 1.98
N GLU A 56 13.54 1.06 2.87
CA GLU A 56 12.53 0.81 3.89
C GLU A 56 12.40 1.98 4.87
N GLU A 57 13.51 2.61 5.28
CA GLU A 57 13.48 3.82 6.11
C GLU A 57 12.88 5.02 5.36
N ALA A 58 13.17 5.19 4.07
CA ALA A 58 12.54 6.24 3.28
C ALA A 58 11.01 6.06 3.18
N VAL A 59 10.56 4.82 2.97
CA VAL A 59 9.13 4.48 2.94
C VAL A 59 8.49 4.63 4.32
N SER A 60 9.19 4.24 5.39
CA SER A 60 8.69 4.37 6.77
C SER A 60 8.57 5.84 7.19
N ASN A 61 9.40 6.73 6.67
CA ASN A 61 9.29 8.18 6.88
C ASN A 61 8.11 8.79 6.11
N PHE A 62 7.71 8.19 4.98
CA PHE A 62 6.62 8.68 4.15
C PHE A 62 5.24 8.30 4.68
N PHE A 63 5.02 7.03 5.04
CA PHE A 63 3.74 6.57 5.61
C PHE A 63 3.68 6.79 7.13
N LEU A 64 2.47 6.92 7.67
CA LEU A 64 2.27 7.07 9.12
C LEU A 64 2.51 5.74 9.86
N GLU A 65 1.96 4.65 9.35
CA GLU A 65 2.19 3.27 9.79
C GLU A 65 1.86 2.35 8.60
N SER A 66 2.46 1.17 8.55
CA SER A 66 2.14 0.22 7.48
C SER A 66 1.99 -1.21 7.99
N CYS A 67 1.37 -2.06 7.17
CA CYS A 67 1.68 -3.48 7.17
C CYS A 67 2.37 -3.82 5.85
N ALA A 68 3.68 -4.06 5.93
CA ALA A 68 4.53 -4.50 4.84
C ALA A 68 5.28 -5.78 5.25
N PRO A 69 4.69 -6.97 5.01
CA PRO A 69 5.27 -8.24 5.40
C PRO A 69 6.73 -8.41 4.94
N GLY A 70 7.58 -8.76 5.92
CA GLY A 70 9.02 -8.93 5.89
C GLY A 70 9.81 -7.64 5.69
N ALA A 71 9.27 -6.52 6.15
CA ALA A 71 10.05 -5.33 6.45
C ALA A 71 10.91 -5.55 7.70
N THR A 72 12.04 -4.86 7.75
CA THR A 72 12.96 -4.82 8.89
C THR A 72 12.75 -3.58 9.75
N VAL A 73 12.15 -2.53 9.19
CA VAL A 73 11.78 -1.31 9.91
C VAL A 73 10.45 -1.48 10.64
N SER A 74 10.45 -1.33 11.97
CA SER A 74 9.30 -1.63 12.85
C SER A 74 8.01 -0.91 12.44
N LYS A 75 8.09 0.39 12.10
CA LYS A 75 6.94 1.21 11.67
C LYS A 75 6.21 0.66 10.45
N LEU A 76 6.90 -0.11 9.61
CA LEU A 76 6.32 -0.78 8.45
C LEU A 76 5.56 -2.07 8.81
N CYS A 77 5.66 -2.54 10.06
CA CYS A 77 4.96 -3.70 10.58
C CYS A 77 3.87 -3.33 11.62
N ASN A 78 3.74 -2.05 12.00
CA ASN A 78 2.81 -1.63 13.05
C ASN A 78 1.34 -1.98 12.80
N LEU A 79 0.91 -2.05 11.53
CA LEU A 79 -0.47 -2.41 11.18
C LEU A 79 -0.65 -3.91 10.95
N CYS A 80 0.43 -4.68 10.92
CA CYS A 80 0.35 -6.12 10.72
C CYS A 80 -0.35 -6.80 11.90
N LYS A 81 -1.00 -7.94 11.61
CA LYS A 81 -1.84 -8.63 12.60
C LYS A 81 -1.12 -9.79 13.28
N GLY A 82 -0.15 -10.39 12.60
CA GLY A 82 0.67 -11.48 13.07
C GLY A 82 2.12 -11.05 13.26
N ASP A 83 3.04 -11.89 12.77
CA ASP A 83 4.48 -11.74 12.97
C ASP A 83 5.16 -10.85 11.92
N CYS A 84 4.39 -10.20 11.04
CA CYS A 84 4.89 -9.44 9.89
C CYS A 84 5.81 -10.28 8.97
N SER A 85 5.77 -11.62 9.01
CA SER A 85 6.60 -12.45 8.14
C SER A 85 6.06 -12.49 6.70
N LYS A 86 6.91 -12.78 5.71
CA LYS A 86 6.49 -13.04 4.31
C LYS A 86 5.88 -14.43 4.15
N THR A 87 5.06 -14.85 5.10
CA THR A 87 4.38 -16.14 5.11
C THR A 87 2.92 -15.95 5.53
N HIS A 88 2.13 -17.01 5.44
CA HIS A 88 0.72 -16.96 5.84
C HIS A 88 0.49 -16.96 7.37
N SER A 89 1.55 -16.97 8.20
CA SER A 89 1.42 -16.66 9.63
C SER A 89 1.07 -15.18 9.86
N GLU A 90 1.39 -14.30 8.93
CA GLU A 90 0.90 -12.92 8.88
C GLU A 90 -0.45 -12.88 8.12
N PRO A 91 -1.58 -12.61 8.79
CA PRO A 91 -2.89 -12.61 8.13
C PRO A 91 -3.07 -11.56 7.03
N TYR A 92 -2.26 -10.49 7.05
CA TYR A 92 -2.28 -9.45 6.01
C TYR A 92 -1.25 -9.66 4.90
N TYR A 93 -0.64 -10.85 4.82
CA TYR A 93 0.28 -11.20 3.74
C TYR A 93 -0.41 -11.49 2.41
N ASN A 94 0.27 -11.14 1.31
CA ASN A 94 -0.16 -11.35 -0.08
C ASN A 94 -1.38 -10.50 -0.48
N TYR A 95 -1.97 -10.74 -1.65
CA TYR A 95 -3.04 -9.90 -2.22
C TYR A 95 -4.26 -9.79 -1.31
N ASP A 96 -4.86 -10.92 -0.94
CA ASP A 96 -6.08 -10.95 -0.13
C ASP A 96 -5.85 -10.39 1.27
N GLY A 97 -4.67 -10.67 1.86
CA GLY A 97 -4.26 -10.14 3.15
C GLY A 97 -4.09 -8.62 3.13
N ALA A 98 -3.45 -8.06 2.11
CA ALA A 98 -3.28 -6.61 1.98
C ALA A 98 -4.63 -5.90 1.78
N PHE A 99 -5.55 -6.49 1.01
CA PHE A 99 -6.91 -5.97 0.90
C PHE A 99 -7.66 -6.09 2.24
N LYS A 100 -7.53 -7.21 2.95
CA LYS A 100 -8.10 -7.41 4.29
C LYS A 100 -7.61 -6.37 5.32
N CYS A 101 -6.34 -5.98 5.25
CA CYS A 101 -5.78 -4.90 6.08
C CYS A 101 -6.51 -3.55 5.84
N LEU A 102 -6.91 -3.26 4.61
CA LEU A 102 -7.73 -2.09 4.27
C LEU A 102 -9.19 -2.26 4.77
N THR A 103 -9.78 -3.43 4.56
CA THR A 103 -11.18 -3.67 4.94
C THR A 103 -11.39 -3.67 6.46
N GLU A 104 -10.44 -4.20 7.24
CA GLU A 104 -10.43 -4.16 8.71
C GLU A 104 -10.05 -2.78 9.30
N TYR A 105 -10.04 -1.72 8.48
CA TYR A 105 -9.78 -0.32 8.88
C TYR A 105 -8.41 -0.10 9.54
N LYS A 106 -7.42 -0.96 9.24
CA LYS A 106 -6.05 -0.78 9.73
C LYS A 106 -5.27 0.17 8.82
N GLY A 107 -5.42 0.02 7.51
CA GLY A 107 -4.88 0.94 6.50
C GLY A 107 -5.93 1.84 5.86
N GLU A 108 -5.47 2.89 5.21
CA GLU A 108 -6.24 3.81 4.38
C GLU A 108 -6.06 3.51 2.88
N VAL A 109 -4.94 2.90 2.50
CA VAL A 109 -4.65 2.45 1.14
C VAL A 109 -4.10 1.02 1.12
N ALA A 110 -4.50 0.21 0.13
CA ALA A 110 -3.88 -1.08 -0.16
C ALA A 110 -3.28 -1.12 -1.57
N PHE A 111 -2.05 -1.62 -1.69
CA PHE A 111 -1.41 -1.82 -2.98
C PHE A 111 -1.50 -3.28 -3.42
N VAL A 112 -2.36 -3.56 -4.41
CA VAL A 112 -2.72 -4.91 -4.85
C VAL A 112 -2.73 -5.04 -6.38
N LYS A 113 -3.19 -6.18 -6.91
CA LYS A 113 -3.51 -6.33 -8.34
C LYS A 113 -4.98 -5.96 -8.58
N HIS A 114 -5.33 -5.63 -9.81
CA HIS A 114 -6.69 -5.25 -10.18
C HIS A 114 -7.79 -6.27 -9.81
N PRO A 115 -7.60 -7.61 -9.90
CA PRO A 115 -8.67 -8.56 -9.64
C PRO A 115 -8.79 -8.93 -8.15
N THR A 116 -8.08 -8.21 -7.25
CA THR A 116 -8.07 -8.52 -5.81
C THR A 116 -9.35 -8.07 -5.10
N VAL A 117 -10.02 -7.03 -5.59
CA VAL A 117 -11.26 -6.53 -4.97
C VAL A 117 -12.44 -7.42 -5.43
N PRO A 118 -13.17 -8.07 -4.51
CA PRO A 118 -14.33 -8.91 -4.86
C PRO A 118 -15.43 -8.10 -5.54
N GLU A 119 -16.16 -8.72 -6.48
CA GLU A 119 -17.26 -8.08 -7.22
C GLU A 119 -18.28 -7.42 -6.30
N SER A 120 -18.68 -8.12 -5.23
CA SER A 120 -19.67 -7.64 -4.24
C SER A 120 -19.20 -6.45 -3.41
N GLU A 121 -17.91 -6.15 -3.42
CA GLU A 121 -17.30 -5.11 -2.59
C GLU A 121 -16.91 -3.87 -3.42
N LYS A 122 -16.91 -3.95 -4.76
CA LYS A 122 -16.38 -2.87 -5.62
C LYS A 122 -17.00 -1.51 -5.35
N GLU A 123 -18.28 -1.45 -5.02
CA GLU A 123 -19.00 -0.19 -4.75
C GLU A 123 -18.48 0.56 -3.51
N ASN A 124 -17.80 -0.14 -2.60
CA ASN A 124 -17.25 0.39 -1.34
C ASN A 124 -15.84 0.97 -1.50
N TYR A 125 -15.18 0.73 -2.64
CA TYR A 125 -13.79 1.09 -2.87
C TYR A 125 -13.60 1.86 -4.17
N GLU A 126 -12.46 2.55 -4.27
CA GLU A 126 -12.05 3.30 -5.45
C GLU A 126 -10.55 3.12 -5.71
N LEU A 127 -10.15 3.28 -6.97
CA LEU A 127 -8.76 3.33 -7.39
C LEU A 127 -8.22 4.74 -7.17
N LEU A 128 -7.01 4.85 -6.61
CA LEU A 128 -6.25 6.09 -6.59
C LEU A 128 -5.37 6.17 -7.83
N CYS A 129 -5.70 7.10 -8.73
CA CYS A 129 -5.00 7.29 -9.99
C CYS A 129 -3.75 8.15 -9.78
N LYS A 130 -2.74 7.92 -10.64
CA LYS A 130 -1.44 8.63 -10.57
C LYS A 130 -1.55 10.14 -10.80
N ASP A 131 -2.61 10.60 -11.45
CA ASP A 131 -2.92 12.02 -11.70
C ASP A 131 -3.67 12.69 -10.54
N ASN A 132 -3.77 12.00 -9.39
CA ASN A 132 -4.50 12.41 -8.19
C ASN A 132 -6.04 12.34 -8.28
N SER A 133 -6.60 11.85 -9.38
CA SER A 133 -8.03 11.52 -9.47
C SER A 133 -8.35 10.18 -8.78
N THR A 134 -9.64 9.89 -8.61
CA THR A 134 -10.12 8.55 -8.27
C THR A 134 -10.94 7.96 -9.40
N ALA A 135 -11.00 6.63 -9.49
CA ALA A 135 -11.78 5.91 -10.49
C ALA A 135 -12.50 4.70 -9.88
N PRO A 136 -13.61 4.23 -10.49
CA PRO A 136 -14.22 2.97 -10.11
C PRO A 136 -13.23 1.79 -10.21
N ILE A 137 -13.43 0.76 -9.41
CA ILE A 137 -12.54 -0.41 -9.36
C ILE A 137 -12.34 -1.08 -10.73
N ASP A 138 -13.33 -1.02 -11.63
CA ASP A 138 -13.26 -1.62 -12.97
C ASP A 138 -12.42 -0.83 -13.98
N ASN A 139 -12.07 0.41 -13.67
CA ASN A 139 -11.36 1.29 -14.60
C ASN A 139 -9.83 1.23 -14.40
N TYR A 140 -9.28 0.01 -14.39
CA TYR A 140 -7.85 -0.26 -14.22
C TYR A 140 -7.11 -0.36 -15.58
N ALA A 141 -7.23 0.67 -16.42
CA ALA A 141 -6.49 0.76 -17.69
C ALA A 141 -4.99 1.04 -17.49
#